data_AF-A0A2V6W766-F1
#
_entry.id   AF-A0A2V6W766-F1
#
_cell.length_a   1.000
_cell.length_b   1.000
_cell.length_c   1.000
_cell.angle_alpha   90.00
_cell.angle_beta   90.00
_cell.angle_gamma   90.00
#
_symmetry.space_group_name_H-M   'P 1'
#
loop_
_entity.id
_entity.type
_entity.pdbx_description
1 polymer ?
#
loop_
_entity_poly.entity_id
_entity_poly.type
_entity_poly.pdbx_seq_one_letter_code
_entity_poly.pdbx_strand_id
1 'polypeptide(L)' 'MIETIDASRCPRCDAVVAPPATWCPWHPVPMTPTSVRGVGQVVSFTTLHAAPEGFRSPLHIALVELEGGARFVCH' A
#
# COMPACT_ATOMS: atom_id res chain seq x y z
N MET A 1 16.21 7.15 9.03
CA MET A 1 16.21 5.96 8.16
C MET A 1 14.80 5.81 7.63
N ILE A 2 14.61 5.73 6.31
CA ILE A 2 13.28 5.57 5.72
C ILE A 2 12.87 4.10 5.89
N GLU A 3 11.71 3.85 6.47
CA GLU A 3 11.17 2.50 6.63
C GLU A 3 10.85 1.89 5.26
N THR A 4 10.93 0.56 5.16
CA THR A 4 10.57 -0.18 3.95
C THR A 4 9.27 -0.93 4.16
N ILE A 5 8.43 -0.97 3.13
CA ILE A 5 7.15 -1.69 3.12
C ILE A 5 7.31 -2.93 2.24
N ASP A 6 6.95 -4.09 2.78
CA ASP A 6 6.93 -5.33 2.01
C ASP A 6 5.87 -5.26 0.90
N ALA A 7 6.25 -5.72 -0.28
CA ALA A 7 5.43 -5.71 -1.46
C ALA A 7 5.67 -6.98 -2.30
N SER A 8 4.96 -7.11 -3.40
CA SER A 8 5.27 -8.09 -4.44
C SER A 8 5.28 -7.44 -5.82
N ARG A 9 6.11 -7.96 -6.72
CA ARG A 9 6.22 -7.51 -8.12
C ARG A 9 5.77 -8.60 -9.06
N CYS A 10 4.99 -8.23 -10.07
CA CYS A 10 4.63 -9.14 -11.15
C CYS A 10 5.82 -9.32 -12.11
N PRO A 11 6.29 -10.55 -12.38
CA PRO A 11 7.37 -10.77 -13.35
C PRO A 11 6.95 -10.56 -14.81
N ARG A 12 5.65 -10.38 -15.09
CA ARG A 12 5.10 -10.21 -16.45
C ARG A 12 4.84 -8.75 -16.82
N CYS A 13 4.31 -7.95 -15.91
CA CYS A 13 3.90 -6.57 -16.19
C CYS A 13 4.52 -5.54 -15.24
N ASP A 14 5.49 -5.96 -14.43
CA ASP A 14 6.26 -5.15 -13.48
C ASP A 14 5.46 -4.41 -12.41
N ALA A 15 4.14 -4.62 -12.36
CA ALA A 15 3.27 -3.98 -11.39
C ALA A 15 3.67 -4.39 -9.97
N VAL A 16 3.77 -3.40 -9.09
CA VAL A 16 4.11 -3.56 -7.67
C VAL A 16 2.86 -3.41 -6.83
N VAL A 17 2.63 -4.36 -5.93
CA VAL A 17 1.44 -4.41 -5.07
C VAL A 17 1.89 -4.48 -3.62
N ALA A 18 1.30 -3.62 -2.79
CA ALA A 18 1.45 -3.65 -1.34
C ALA A 18 0.04 -3.63 -0.71
N PRO A 19 -0.27 -4.48 0.29
CA PRO A 19 0.56 -5.55 0.84
C PRO A 19 0.94 -6.64 -0.20
N PRO A 20 1.92 -7.51 0.09
CA PRO A 20 2.34 -8.56 -0.83
C PRO A 20 1.17 -9.46 -1.22
N ALA A 21 0.95 -9.61 -2.52
CA ALA A 21 -0.01 -10.56 -3.08
C ALA A 21 0.73 -11.79 -3.63
N THR A 22 0.15 -12.98 -3.47
CA THR A 22 0.66 -14.23 -4.05
C THR A 22 0.50 -14.27 -5.57
N TRP A 23 -0.59 -13.69 -6.09
CA TRP A 23 -0.97 -13.70 -7.50
C TRP A 23 -1.12 -12.28 -8.05
N CYS A 24 -0.73 -12.08 -9.30
CA CYS A 24 -0.90 -10.79 -9.96
C CYS A 24 -2.40 -10.49 -10.16
N PRO A 25 -2.89 -9.28 -9.80
CA PRO A 25 -4.29 -8.90 -10.01
C PRO A 25 -4.74 -8.89 -11.48
N TRP A 26 -3.79 -8.77 -12.40
CA TRP A 26 -4.04 -8.63 -13.85
C TRP A 26 -3.70 -9.89 -14.66
N HIS A 27 -2.89 -10.81 -14.11
CA HIS A 27 -2.34 -11.95 -14.84
C HIS A 27 -2.30 -13.20 -13.95
N PRO A 28 -2.53 -14.41 -14.49
CA PRO A 28 -2.46 -15.65 -13.72
C PRO A 28 -1.01 -16.12 -13.52
N VAL A 29 -0.17 -15.25 -12.92
CA VAL A 29 1.24 -15.53 -12.64
C VAL A 29 1.55 -15.26 -11.17
N PRO A 30 2.41 -16.08 -10.53
CA PRO A 30 2.82 -15.83 -9.16
C PRO A 30 3.68 -14.55 -9.10
N MET A 31 3.49 -13.77 -8.04
CA MET A 31 4.28 -12.57 -7.81
C MET A 31 5.59 -12.90 -7.08
N THR A 32 6.62 -12.11 -7.33
CA THR A 32 7.91 -12.22 -6.63
C THR A 32 7.96 -11.24 -5.44
N PRO A 33 8.44 -11.66 -4.26
CA PRO A 33 8.64 -10.75 -3.12
C PRO A 33 9.55 -9.57 -3.49
N THR A 34 9.22 -8.38 -3.00
CA THR A 34 10.02 -7.15 -3.14
C THR A 34 9.76 -6.24 -1.94
N SER A 35 10.47 -5.13 -1.85
CA SER A 35 10.11 -4.03 -0.95
C SER A 35 10.10 -2.70 -1.67
N VAL A 36 9.37 -1.74 -1.11
CA VAL A 36 9.32 -0.34 -1.56
C VAL A 36 9.67 0.58 -0.41
N ARG A 37 10.06 1.81 -0.71
CA ARG A 37 10.31 2.82 0.33
C ARG A 37 8.98 3.25 0.92
N GLY A 38 8.93 3.45 2.24
CA GLY A 38 7.77 4.01 2.97
C GLY A 38 7.60 5.51 2.75
N VAL A 39 7.82 5.99 1.54
CA VAL A 39 7.66 7.38 1.12
C VAL A 39 6.72 7.38 -0.07
N GLY A 40 5.83 8.37 -0.15
CA GLY A 40 4.85 8.46 -1.21
C GLY A 40 4.03 9.74 -1.13
N GLN A 41 3.00 9.81 -1.96
CA GLN A 41 2.08 10.94 -2.03
C GLN A 41 0.65 10.50 -1.70
N VAL A 42 -0.06 11.29 -0.90
CA VAL A 42 -1.48 11.05 -0.61
C VAL A 42 -2.29 11.34 -1.88
N VAL A 43 -2.89 10.31 -2.46
CA VAL A 43 -3.74 10.44 -3.65
C VAL A 43 -5.21 10.64 -3.30
N SER A 44 -5.63 10.15 -2.13
CA SER A 44 -6.97 10.33 -1.59
C SER A 44 -6.91 10.13 -0.08
N PHE A 45 -7.78 10.80 0.67
CA PHE A 45 -7.91 10.60 2.10
C PHE A 45 -9.35 10.79 2.56
N THR A 46 -9.65 10.29 3.75
CA THR A 46 -10.92 10.49 4.42
C THR A 46 -10.69 10.70 5.91
N THR A 47 -11.64 11.37 6.56
CA THR A 47 -11.64 11.60 8.00
C THR A 47 -12.82 10.84 8.61
N LEU A 48 -12.51 9.84 9.44
CA LEU A 48 -13.48 9.16 10.27
C LEU A 48 -13.70 9.98 11.54
N HIS A 49 -14.80 10.72 11.58
CA HIS A 49 -15.18 11.54 12.74
C HIS A 49 -15.64 10.71 13.95
N ALA A 50 -16.13 9.50 13.71
CA ALA A 50 -16.49 8.53 14.74
C ALA A 50 -15.66 7.25 14.51
N ALA A 51 -14.48 7.20 15.11
CA ALA A 51 -13.57 6.07 15.01
C ALA A 51 -14.04 4.90 15.91
N PRO A 52 -13.76 3.64 15.52
CA PRO A 52 -14.07 2.47 16.34
C PRO A 52 -13.25 2.46 17.64
N GLU A 53 -13.66 1.60 18.58
CA GLU A 53 -12.94 1.39 19.84
C GLU A 53 -11.46 1.06 19.59
N GLY A 54 -10.58 1.65 20.41
CA GLY A 54 -9.12 1.54 20.27
C GLY A 54 -8.48 2.63 19.42
N PHE A 55 -9.26 3.44 18.68
CA PHE A 55 -8.75 4.55 17.87
C PHE A 55 -9.19 5.91 18.42
N ARG A 56 -8.33 6.93 18.27
CA ARG A 56 -8.69 8.32 18.62
C ARG A 56 -9.45 8.96 17.47
N SER A 57 -10.53 9.66 17.81
CA SER A 57 -11.28 10.47 16.84
C SER A 57 -10.83 11.94 16.88
N PRO A 58 -10.73 12.62 15.72
CA PRO A 58 -10.93 12.09 14.37
C PRO A 58 -9.74 11.24 13.88
N LEU A 59 -10.02 10.16 13.15
CA LEU A 59 -9.01 9.29 12.53
C LEU A 59 -8.89 9.63 11.04
N HIS A 60 -7.68 9.91 10.56
CA HIS A 60 -7.42 10.13 9.14
C HIS A 60 -6.98 8.81 8.51
N ILE A 61 -7.57 8.45 7.38
CA ILE A 61 -7.16 7.29 6.59
C ILE A 61 -6.81 7.78 5.20
N ALA A 62 -5.62 7.42 4.72
CA ALA A 62 -5.09 7.85 3.44
C ALA A 62 -4.82 6.66 2.52
N LEU A 63 -5.09 6.87 1.24
CA LEU A 63 -4.53 6.10 0.14
C LEU A 63 -3.29 6.83 -0.34
N VAL A 64 -2.14 6.17 -0.25
CA VAL A 64 -0.83 6.71 -0.61
C VAL A 64 -0.30 5.97 -1.83
N GLU A 65 0.16 6.71 -2.83
CA GLU A 65 0.97 6.19 -3.92
C GLU A 65 2.44 6.23 -3.51
N LEU A 66 3.03 5.05 -3.29
CA LEU A 66 4.40 4.90 -2.81
C LEU A 66 5.42 5.10 -3.93
N GLU A 67 6.59 5.63 -3.58
CA GLU A 67 7.78 5.61 -4.43
C GLU A 67 8.16 4.15 -4.71
N GLY A 68 7.84 3.67 -5.91
CA GLY A 68 7.90 2.24 -6.27
C GLY A 68 6.64 1.72 -6.94
N GLY A 69 5.57 2.53 -7.02
CA GLY A 69 4.38 2.30 -7.84
C GLY A 69 3.25 1.52 -7.15
N ALA A 70 3.43 1.12 -5.88
CA ALA A 70 2.38 0.48 -5.10
C ALA A 70 1.44 1.52 -4.49
N ARG A 71 0.16 1.16 -4.33
CA ARG A 71 -0.80 1.91 -3.52
C ARG A 71 -0.95 1.26 -2.16
N PHE A 72 -0.98 2.06 -1.11
CA PHE A 72 -1.03 1.59 0.27
C PHE A 72 -2.05 2.38 1.08
N VAL A 73 -2.80 1.69 1.93
CA VAL A 73 -3.77 2.32 2.84
C VAL A 73 -3.17 2.38 4.23
N CYS A 74 -3.10 3.58 4.81
CA CYS A 74 -2.56 3.82 6.15
C CYS A 74 -3.40 4.84 6.94
N HIS A 75 -3.15 4.94 8.23
CA HIS A 75 -3.74 5.92 9.16
C HIS A 75 -2.66 6.57 10.02
#